data_AF-A0A1A2N4R7-F1
#
_entry.id   AF-A0A1A2N4R7-F1
#
_cell.length_a   1.000
_cell.length_b   1.000
_cell.length_c   1.000
_cell.angle_alpha   90.00
_cell.angle_beta   90.00
_cell.angle_gamma   90.00
#
_symmetry.space_group_name_H-M   'P 1'
#
loop_
_entity.id
_entity.type
_entity.pdbx_description
1 polymer ?
#
loop_
_entity_poly.entity_id
_entity_poly.type
_entity_poly.pdbx_seq_one_letter_code
_entity_poly.pdbx_strand_id
1 'polypeptide(L)' 'MRPADRAWLGLAGLIILYEVAADEGELLSEAADRYMLAHPWITRFVAFSIAAHLCNLVKDRYDPLHWLFTAKRLLRHQ' A
#
# COMPACT_ATOMS: atom_id res chain seq x y z
N MET A 1 18.87 12.40 1.33
CA MET A 1 17.56 11.72 1.30
C MET A 1 17.50 10.69 2.41
N ARG A 2 16.42 10.68 3.19
CA ARG A 2 16.16 9.71 4.26
C ARG A 2 15.79 8.34 3.67
N PRO A 3 15.88 7.24 4.46
CA PRO A 3 15.47 5.92 3.99
C PRO A 3 14.02 5.87 3.47
N ALA A 4 13.09 6.59 4.10
CA ALA A 4 11.71 6.68 3.67
C ALA A 4 11.56 7.37 2.29
N ASP A 5 12.31 8.44 2.03
CA ASP A 5 12.29 9.14 0.73
C ASP A 5 12.75 8.20 -0.40
N ARG A 6 13.77 7.36 -0.14
CA ARG A 6 14.24 6.35 -1.08
C ARG A 6 13.21 5.25 -1.32
N ALA A 7 12.47 4.85 -0.28
CA ALA A 7 11.39 3.88 -0.42
C ALA A 7 10.25 4.43 -1.28
N TRP A 8 9.87 5.70 -1.09
CA TRP A 8 8.87 6.37 -1.94
C TRP A 8 9.31 6.44 -3.40
N LEU A 9 10.55 6.84 -3.67
CA LEU A 9 11.09 6.82 -5.03
C LEU A 9 11.12 5.41 -5.63
N GLY A 10 11.47 4.40 -4.84
CA GLY A 10 11.46 3.00 -5.26
C GLY A 10 10.05 2.52 -5.63
N LEU A 11 9.04 2.85 -4.82
CA LEU A 11 7.63 2.53 -5.10
C LEU A 11 7.16 3.19 -6.40
N ALA A 12 7.43 4.50 -6.56
CA ALA A 12 7.07 5.22 -7.78
C ALA A 12 7.75 4.62 -9.02
N GLY A 13 9.05 4.32 -8.92
CA GLY A 13 9.81 3.69 -10.00
C GLY A 13 9.30 2.30 -10.35
N LEU A 14 8.91 1.50 -9.36
CA LEU A 14 8.35 0.16 -9.58
C LEU A 14 6.99 0.23 -10.28
N ILE A 15 6.12 1.17 -9.88
CA ILE A 15 4.84 1.40 -10.54
C ILE A 15 5.08 1.76 -12.00
N ILE A 16 5.93 2.76 -12.28
CA ILE A 16 6.24 3.19 -13.64
C ILE A 16 6.80 2.04 -14.47
N LEU A 17 7.75 1.28 -13.92
CA LEU A 17 8.35 0.15 -14.61
C LEU A 17 7.31 -0.91 -14.98
N TYR A 18 6.39 -1.23 -14.05
CA TYR A 18 5.32 -2.18 -14.32
C TYR A 18 4.37 -1.64 -15.39
N GLU A 19 3.88 -0.41 -15.26
CA GLU A 19 2.93 0.19 -16.21
C GLU A 19 3.49 0.25 -17.65
N VAL A 20 4.80 0.49 -17.81
CA VAL A 20 5.46 0.51 -19.13
C VAL A 20 5.68 -0.90 -19.69
N ALA A 21 5.84 -1.91 -18.84
CA ALA A 21 6.11 -3.29 -19.25
C ALA A 21 4.86 -4.16 -19.36
N ALA A 22 3.71 -3.68 -18.89
CA ALA A 22 2.46 -4.43 -18.88
C ALA A 22 1.89 -4.60 -20.30
N ASP A 23 1.30 -5.77 -20.54
CA ASP A 23 0.50 -6.02 -21.73
C ASP A 23 -0.83 -5.24 -21.67
N GLU A 24 -1.48 -5.07 -22.83
CA GLU A 24 -2.80 -4.44 -22.90
C GLU A 24 -3.80 -5.16 -21.98
N GLY A 25 -4.49 -4.41 -21.12
CA GLY A 25 -5.45 -4.95 -20.16
C GLY A 25 -4.84 -5.37 -18.81
N GLU A 26 -3.53 -5.29 -18.63
CA GLU A 26 -2.83 -5.69 -17.39
C GLU A 26 -2.17 -4.52 -16.64
N LEU A 27 -2.57 -3.28 -16.91
CA LEU A 27 -2.16 -2.11 -16.12
C LEU A 27 -2.60 -2.26 -14.66
N LEU A 28 -1.87 -1.63 -13.72
CA LEU A 28 -2.25 -1.72 -12.30
C LEU A 28 -3.62 -1.10 -12.05
N SER A 29 -3.96 -0.03 -12.78
CA SER A 29 -5.27 0.60 -12.75
C SER A 29 -6.38 -0.34 -13.25
N GLU A 30 -6.14 -1.07 -14.35
CA GLU A 30 -7.10 -2.01 -14.92
C GLU A 30 -7.30 -3.24 -14.01
N ALA A 31 -6.22 -3.74 -13.41
CA ALA A 31 -6.32 -4.77 -12.39
C ALA A 31 -7.12 -4.27 -11.18
N ALA A 32 -6.88 -3.03 -10.73
CA ALA A 32 -7.66 -2.41 -9.66
C ALA A 32 -9.14 -2.27 -10.03
N ASP A 33 -9.48 -1.94 -11.27
CA ASP A 33 -10.86 -1.92 -11.76
C ASP A 33 -11.52 -3.30 -11.67
N ARG A 34 -10.83 -4.35 -12.11
CA ARG A 34 -11.31 -5.73 -11.98
C ARG A 34 -11.54 -6.12 -10.51
N TYR A 35 -10.63 -5.76 -9.61
CA TYR A 35 -10.79 -6.01 -8.18
C TYR A 35 -11.94 -5.22 -7.57
N MET A 36 -12.18 -4.01 -8.06
CA MET A 36 -13.30 -3.17 -7.62
C MET A 36 -14.64 -3.75 -8.07
N LEU A 37 -14.70 -4.35 -9.27
CA LEU A 37 -15.89 -5.03 -9.76
C LEU A 37 -16.14 -6.36 -9.03
N ALA A 38 -15.10 -7.17 -8.81
CA ALA A 38 -15.23 -8.46 -8.15
C ALA A 38 -15.49 -8.34 -6.64
N HIS A 39 -14.77 -7.46 -5.96
CA HIS A 39 -14.80 -7.31 -4.50
C HIS A 39 -14.76 -5.83 -4.08
N PRO A 40 -15.80 -5.04 -4.39
CA PRO A 40 -15.79 -3.57 -4.23
C PRO A 40 -15.44 -3.11 -2.81
N TRP A 41 -16.05 -3.72 -1.80
CA TRP A 41 -15.84 -3.32 -0.41
C TRP A 41 -14.45 -3.67 0.10
N ILE A 42 -13.92 -4.85 -0.26
CA ILE A 42 -12.59 -5.30 0.17
C ILE A 42 -11.52 -4.41 -0.48
N THR A 43 -11.61 -4.21 -1.80
CA THR A 43 -10.66 -3.40 -2.56
C THR A 43 -10.63 -1.96 -2.04
N ARG A 44 -11.81 -1.35 -1.82
CA ARG A 44 -11.91 -0.01 -1.21
C ARG A 44 -11.32 0.01 0.19
N PHE A 45 -11.68 -0.96 1.03
CA PHE A 45 -11.20 -1.01 2.41
C PHE A 45 -9.67 -1.09 2.47
N VAL A 46 -9.05 -1.93 1.64
CA VAL A 46 -7.58 -2.04 1.57
C VAL A 46 -6.96 -0.72 1.11
N ALA A 47 -7.44 -0.16 0.00
CA ALA A 47 -6.91 1.10 -0.55
C ALA A 47 -7.05 2.26 0.46
N PHE A 48 -8.24 2.44 1.05
CA PHE A 48 -8.50 3.47 2.06
C PHE A 48 -7.67 3.25 3.33
N SER A 49 -7.48 2.01 3.78
CA SER A 49 -6.68 1.73 4.97
C SER A 49 -5.21 2.11 4.75
N ILE A 50 -4.64 1.79 3.59
CA ILE A 50 -3.27 2.17 3.23
C ILE A 50 -3.15 3.69 3.12
N ALA A 51 -4.08 4.35 2.41
CA ALA A 51 -4.08 5.80 2.27
C ALA A 51 -4.21 6.50 3.64
N ALA A 52 -5.12 6.02 4.48
CA ALA A 52 -5.36 6.56 5.80
C ALA A 52 -4.14 6.42 6.73
N HIS A 53 -3.46 5.28 6.68
CA HIS A 53 -2.19 5.07 7.39
C HIS A 53 -1.12 6.06 6.94
N LEU A 54 -0.84 6.12 5.64
CA LEU A 54 0.24 6.95 5.09
C LEU A 54 -0.02 8.44 5.27
N CYS A 55 -1.29 8.86 5.25
CA CYS A 55 -1.69 10.25 5.46
C CYS A 55 -1.94 10.60 6.93
N ASN A 56 -1.67 9.70 7.89
CA ASN A 56 -1.91 9.90 9.33
C ASN A 56 -3.36 10.30 9.66
N LEU A 57 -4.34 9.82 8.86
CA LEU A 57 -5.76 10.14 9.04
C LEU A 57 -6.38 9.38 10.22
N VAL A 58 -5.70 8.35 10.71
CA VAL A 58 -6.16 7.46 11.76
C VAL A 58 -5.16 7.52 12.91
N LYS A 59 -5.66 7.58 14.15
CA LYS A 59 -4.81 7.47 15.35
C LYS A 59 -4.19 6.07 15.39
N ASP A 60 -2.92 5.97 15.81
CA ASP A 60 -2.14 4.72 15.89
C ASP A 60 -2.87 3.51 16.49
N ARG A 61 -3.79 3.75 17.43
CA ARG A 61 -4.60 2.70 18.06
C ARG A 61 -5.50 1.95 17.08
N TYR A 62 -5.93 2.58 15.99
CA TYR A 62 -6.83 2.01 15.00
C TYR A 62 -6.15 1.74 13.66
N ASP A 63 -4.82 1.78 13.65
CA ASP A 63 -4.01 1.62 12.46
C ASP A 63 -3.43 0.20 12.39
N PRO A 64 -3.98 -0.68 11.52
CA PRO A 64 -3.52 -2.06 11.42
C PRO A 64 -2.05 -2.17 10.99
N LEU A 65 -1.56 -1.20 10.20
CA LEU A 65 -0.17 -1.18 9.73
C LEU A 65 0.77 -0.76 10.87
N HIS A 66 0.31 0.12 11.77
CA HIS A 66 1.05 0.44 13.00
C HIS A 66 1.17 -0.76 13.95
N TRP A 67 0.15 -1.63 13.99
CA TRP A 67 0.23 -2.87 14.78
C TRP A 67 1.29 -3.83 14.25
N LEU A 68 1.47 -3.95 12.93
CA LEU A 68 2.54 -4.76 12.34
C LEU A 68 3.93 -4.27 12.74
N PHE A 69 4.14 -2.95 12.76
CA PHE A 69 5.39 -2.37 13.24
C PHE A 69 5.62 -2.66 14.74
N THR A 70 4.57 -2.51 15.54
CA THR A 70 4.62 -2.78 16.99
C THR A 70 4.94 -4.25 17.27
N ALA A 71 4.31 -5.18 16.54
CA ALA A 71 4.57 -6.61 16.65
C ALA A 71 6.02 -6.96 16.29
N LYS A 72 6.55 -6.40 15.19
CA LYS A 72 7.97 -6.55 14.81
C LYS A 72 8.90 -6.02 15.90
N ARG A 73 8.58 -4.88 16.52
CA ARG A 73 9.37 -4.31 17.62
C ARG A 73 9.37 -5.24 18.83
N LEU A 74 8.22 -5.82 19.18
CA LEU A 74 8.09 -6.75 20.30
C LEU A 74 8.93 -8.03 20.08
N LEU A 75 8.90 -8.58 18.87
CA LEU A 75 9.66 -9.78 18.49
C LEU A 75 11.18 -9.56 18.44
N ARG A 76 11.64 -8.32 18.31
CA ARG A 76 13.07 -7.98 18.27
C ARG A 76 13.66 -7.69 19.67
N HIS A 77 12.80 -7.60 20.70
CA HIS A 77 13.17 -7.38 22.10
C HIS A 77 13.00 -8.63 22.99
N GLN A 78 12.67 -9.78 22.39
CA GLN A 78 12.86 -11.11 22.99
C GLN A 78 14.15 -11.73 22.46
#